data_AF-A0A6N8VJJ4-F1
#
_entry.id   AF-A0A6N8VJJ4-F1
#
_cell.length_a   1.000
_cell.length_b   1.000
_cell.length_c   1.000
_cell.angle_alpha   90.00
_cell.angle_beta   90.00
_cell.angle_gamma   90.00
#
_symmetry.space_group_name_H-M   'P 1'
#
loop_
_entity.id
_entity.type
_entity.pdbx_description
1 polymer ?
#
loop_
_entity_poly.entity_id
_entity_poly.type
_entity_poly.pdbx_seq_one_letter_code
_entity_poly.pdbx_strand_id
1 'polypeptide(L)' 'MLGMIKRWITDRLEKTIARVPAVVLLGVRQVGKTTLAKMIMRDRESIYLDLEAPEDLLKLSDPGGFLSS' A
#
# COMPACT_ATOMS: atom_id res chain seq x y z
N MET A 1 -2.27 -12.37 18.36
CA MET A 1 -2.42 -11.17 17.51
C MET A 1 -3.90 -10.98 17.24
N LEU A 2 -4.54 -9.93 17.78
CA LEU A 2 -5.95 -9.61 17.48
C LEU A 2 -6.12 -9.58 15.95
N GLY A 3 -7.07 -10.35 15.42
CA GLY A 3 -7.26 -10.48 13.98
C GLY A 3 -7.57 -9.13 13.33
N MET A 4 -6.88 -8.81 12.24
CA MET A 4 -7.24 -7.63 11.45
C MET A 4 -8.63 -7.82 10.84
N ILE A 5 -9.50 -6.83 11.03
CA ILE A 5 -10.88 -6.85 10.54
C ILE A 5 -10.88 -6.54 9.03
N LYS A 6 -11.54 -7.38 8.23
CA LYS A 6 -11.77 -7.10 6.80
C LYS A 6 -12.51 -5.77 6.64
N ARG A 7 -11.94 -4.85 5.84
CA ARG A 7 -12.56 -3.54 5.60
C ARG A 7 -13.63 -3.68 4.51
N TRP A 8 -14.74 -2.97 4.64
CA TRP A 8 -15.85 -3.06 3.68
C TRP A 8 -15.47 -2.63 2.24
N ILE A 9 -14.45 -1.76 2.09
CA ILE A 9 -13.92 -1.34 0.79
C ILE A 9 -12.92 -2.33 0.17
N THR A 10 -12.53 -3.40 0.86
CA THR A 10 -11.49 -4.35 0.38
C THR A 10 -11.81 -4.86 -1.02
N ASP A 11 -13.02 -5.39 -1.24
CA ASP A 11 -13.39 -5.98 -2.53
C ASP A 11 -13.40 -4.95 -3.68
N ARG A 12 -13.76 -3.69 -3.37
CA ARG A 12 -13.70 -2.60 -4.36
C ARG A 12 -12.26 -2.26 -4.69
N LEU A 13 -11.40 -2.13 -3.68
CA LEU A 13 -9.99 -1.82 -3.84
C LEU A 13 -9.27 -2.88 -4.69
N GLU A 14 -9.51 -4.17 -4.43
CA GLU A 14 -8.92 -5.27 -5.21
C GLU A 14 -9.35 -5.22 -6.68
N LYS A 15 -10.64 -5.05 -6.93
CA LYS A 15 -11.17 -4.93 -8.31
C LYS A 15 -10.61 -3.70 -9.04
N THR A 16 -10.36 -2.60 -8.33
CA THR A 16 -9.75 -1.41 -8.92
C THR A 16 -8.28 -1.64 -9.25
N ILE A 17 -7.48 -2.19 -8.31
CA ILE A 17 -6.06 -2.51 -8.55
C ILE A 17 -5.89 -3.43 -9.77
N ALA A 18 -6.79 -4.39 -9.97
CA ALA A 18 -6.74 -5.30 -11.13
C ALA A 18 -7.03 -4.64 -12.49
N ARG A 19 -7.51 -3.38 -12.51
CA ARG A 19 -7.99 -2.71 -13.72
C ARG A 19 -7.24 -1.44 -14.07
N VAL A 20 -6.55 -0.81 -13.11
CA VAL A 20 -5.86 0.46 -13.32
C VAL A 20 -4.42 0.38 -12.80
N PRO A 21 -3.48 1.10 -13.41
CA PRO A 21 -2.07 1.02 -13.04
C PRO A 21 -1.76 1.62 -11.66
N ALA A 22 -2.61 2.51 -11.13
CA ALA A 22 -2.41 3.14 -9.83
C ALA A 22 -3.74 3.44 -9.12
N VAL A 23 -3.76 3.25 -7.80
CA VAL A 23 -4.93 3.51 -6.94
C VAL A 23 -4.52 4.36 -5.75
N VAL A 24 -5.28 5.42 -5.47
CA VAL A 24 -5.10 6.27 -4.29
C VAL A 24 -6.19 5.97 -3.26
N LEU A 25 -5.78 5.66 -2.03
CA LEU A 25 -6.71 5.43 -0.91
C LEU A 25 -6.85 6.70 -0.06
N LEU A 26 -7.97 7.39 -0.20
CA LEU A 26 -8.28 8.63 0.53
C LEU A 26 -9.08 8.37 1.82
N GLY A 27 -8.97 9.28 2.79
CA GLY A 27 -9.76 9.26 4.02
C GLY A 27 -9.08 9.96 5.20
N VAL A 28 -9.85 10.33 6.23
CA VAL A 28 -9.34 11.07 7.40
C VAL A 28 -8.22 10.32 8.14
N ARG A 29 -7.42 11.03 8.94
CA ARG A 29 -6.33 10.42 9.71
C ARG A 29 -6.87 9.29 10.61
N GLN A 30 -6.07 8.23 10.77
CA GLN A 30 -6.35 7.08 11.66
C GLN A 30 -7.57 6.19 11.34
N VAL A 31 -8.24 6.32 10.18
CA VAL A 31 -9.32 5.37 9.77
C VAL A 31 -8.85 3.97 9.40
N GLY A 32 -7.53 3.71 9.39
CA GLY A 32 -6.95 2.42 9.04
C GLY A 32 -6.58 2.25 7.57
N LYS A 33 -6.24 3.34 6.87
CA LYS A 33 -5.76 3.31 5.46
C LYS A 33 -4.52 2.43 5.32
N THR A 34 -3.50 2.69 6.15
CA THR A 34 -2.25 1.92 6.20
C THR A 34 -2.51 0.46 6.56
N THR A 35 -3.45 0.20 7.48
CA THR A 35 -3.86 -1.16 7.84
C THR A 35 -4.43 -1.90 6.63
N LEU A 36 -5.34 -1.26 5.86
CA LEU A 36 -5.90 -1.87 4.66
C LEU A 36 -4.84 -2.13 3.59
N ALA A 37 -3.94 -1.17 3.34
CA ALA A 37 -2.84 -1.36 2.40
C ALA A 37 -1.96 -2.56 2.79
N LYS A 38 -1.56 -2.63 4.06
CA LYS A 38 -0.78 -3.76 4.61
C LYS A 38 -1.54 -5.10 4.58
N MET A 39 -2.87 -5.09 4.68
CA MET A 39 -3.68 -6.31 4.50
C MET A 39 -3.62 -6.80 3.06
N ILE A 40 -3.83 -5.91 2.08
CA ILE A 40 -3.79 -6.24 0.65
C ILE A 40 -2.41 -6.79 0.23
N MET A 41 -1.35 -6.28 0.83
CA MET A 41 0.04 -6.72 0.58
C MET A 41 0.35 -8.14 1.05
N ARG A 42 -0.40 -8.70 2.01
CA ARG A 42 -0.07 -10.03 2.58
C ARG A 42 -0.14 -11.15 1.56
N ASP A 43 -1.06 -11.03 0.63
CA ASP A 43 -1.34 -12.06 -0.37
C ASP A 43 -0.70 -11.72 -1.72
N ARG A 44 0.27 -10.79 -1.75
CA ARG A 44 0.88 -10.25 -2.98
C ARG A 44 2.35 -9.94 -2.77
N GLU A 45 3.17 -10.29 -3.74
CA GLU A 45 4.51 -9.73 -3.84
C GLU A 45 4.39 -8.21 -3.98
N SER A 46 4.97 -7.49 -3.02
CA SER A 46 4.73 -6.06 -2.88
C SER A 46 5.93 -5.36 -2.24
N ILE A 47 6.19 -4.15 -2.73
CA ILE A 47 7.18 -3.23 -2.17
C ILE A 47 6.43 -2.19 -1.36
N TYR A 48 6.86 -1.96 -0.13
CA TYR A 48 6.34 -0.90 0.74
C TYR A 48 7.33 0.26 0.79
N LEU A 49 6.85 1.47 0.56
CA LEU A 49 7.61 2.70 0.77
C LEU A 49 6.80 3.62 1.69
N ASP A 50 7.37 3.91 2.86
CA ASP A 50 6.83 4.90 3.77
C ASP A 50 7.37 6.28 3.41
N LEU A 51 6.51 7.13 2.83
CA LEU A 51 6.92 8.47 2.43
C LEU A 51 7.17 9.41 3.62
N GLU A 52 6.91 8.98 4.86
CA GLU A 52 7.30 9.69 6.07
C GLU A 52 8.71 9.28 6.57
N ALA A 53 9.26 8.16 6.07
CA ALA A 53 10.58 7.66 6.44
C ALA A 53 11.67 8.20 5.48
N PRO A 54 12.68 8.93 5.98
CA PRO A 54 13.74 9.50 5.13
C PRO A 54 14.50 8.47 4.29
N GLU A 55 14.74 7.28 4.84
CA GLU A 55 15.42 6.18 4.15
C GLU A 55 14.60 5.62 2.99
N ASP A 56 13.27 5.61 3.09
CA ASP A 56 12.38 5.16 2.03
C ASP A 56 12.23 6.24 0.96
N LEU A 57 12.20 7.51 1.36
CA LEU A 57 12.26 8.64 0.43
C LEU A 57 13.56 8.64 -0.38
N LEU A 58 14.69 8.27 0.21
CA LEU A 58 15.98 8.22 -0.50
C LEU A 58 15.94 7.18 -1.64
N LYS A 59 15.23 6.06 -1.48
CA LYS A 59 15.06 5.07 -2.57
C LYS A 59 14.37 5.66 -3.80
N LEU A 60 13.59 6.73 -3.64
CA LEU A 60 12.93 7.42 -4.74
C LEU A 60 13.84 8.40 -5.49
N SER A 61 15.09 8.63 -5.04
CA SER A 61 16.05 9.42 -5.82
C SER A 61 16.57 8.68 -7.06
N ASP A 62 16.59 7.35 -7.02
CA ASP A 62 16.80 6.48 -8.17
C ASP A 62 15.81 5.30 -8.15
N PRO A 63 14.56 5.52 -8.59
CA PRO A 63 13.53 4.48 -8.59
C PRO A 63 13.84 3.32 -9.53
N GLY A 64 14.57 3.57 -10.62
CA GLY A 64 14.92 2.53 -11.60
C GLY A 64 15.88 1.51 -11.00
N GLY A 65 16.93 1.99 -10.31
CA GLY A 65 17.84 1.14 -9.55
C GLY A 65 17.13 0.39 -8.43
N PHE A 66 16.29 1.07 -7.65
CA PHE A 66 15.56 0.46 -6.54
C PHE A 66 14.56 -0.63 -6.96
N LEU A 67 13.86 -0.46 -8.08
CA LEU A 67 12.85 -1.42 -8.55
C LEU A 67 13.42 -2.59 -9.36
N SER A 68 14.70 -2.53 -9.74
CA SER A 68 15.36 -3.57 -10.56
C SER A 68 16.22 -4.54 -9.73
N SER A 69 16.32 -4.34 -8.41
CA SER A 69 17.14 -5.13 -7.48
C SER A 69 16.38 -6.25 -6.79
#